data_AF-A0AAN8EW80-F1
#
_entry.id   AF-A0AAN8EW80-F1
#
_cell.length_a   1.000
_cell.length_b   1.000
_cell.length_c   1.000
_cell.angle_alpha   90.00
_cell.angle_beta   90.00
_cell.angle_gamma   90.00
#
_symmetry.space_group_name_H-M   'P 1'
#
loop_
_entity.id
_entity.type
_entity.pdbx_description
1 polymer ?
#
loop_
_entity_poly.entity_id
_entity_poly.type
_entity_poly.pdbx_seq_one_letter_code
_entity_poly.pdbx_strand_id
1 'polypeptide(L)'
;MMDYRGEVKHLREKCAALEHELCDYKNALNEEKQKSRRLRRALPTLPDPPQLYKNIVARCYEFYECTKKISMLNSRVRNLHTSTADFKDRLHELELLEISCDRMRLEFLLVRCQIRIVFSLPPLLIAKGTISAVIWDTWMAREQLNDEDDPLLMDPGIMETAVTEQLQLLEGLQRNLSDLRATLLEESRQDLAAFQESVLEKLRQIQSSLNGVVQQRNNLEMMVDELHMEPLAEGEGAPREAHEQEIIHENAEFMEEIQDLGADQEEAQPSNPPERGDQEREDEEPRNPPVPENPALASRRREIEQEIHQFTRDYTDGHPRTYDGKDPAWTLREKKTGIGRTPSTTTQLRYDL
;
A
#
# COMPACT_ATOMS: atom_id res chain seq x y z
N MET A 1 6.04 75.14 57.28
CA MET A 1 5.12 74.10 57.75
C MET A 1 4.77 73.25 56.54
N MET A 2 5.12 71.97 56.55
CA MET A 2 4.72 71.03 55.48
C MET A 2 3.20 70.83 55.53
N ASP A 3 2.53 70.84 54.37
CA ASP A 3 1.09 70.59 54.25
C ASP A 3 0.82 69.08 54.29
N TYR A 4 0.86 68.53 55.50
CA TYR A 4 0.58 67.11 55.74
C TYR A 4 -0.82 66.68 55.29
N ARG A 5 -1.79 67.62 55.23
CA ARG A 5 -3.16 67.31 54.84
C ARG A 5 -3.24 67.04 53.33
N GLY A 6 -2.52 67.84 52.53
CA GLY A 6 -2.38 67.63 51.10
C GLY A 6 -1.72 66.29 50.77
N GLU A 7 -0.62 65.96 51.45
CA GLU A 7 0.09 64.69 51.27
C GLU A 7 -0.77 63.47 51.62
N VAL A 8 -1.50 63.51 52.75
CA VAL A 8 -2.41 62.42 53.14
C VAL A 8 -3.54 62.23 52.12
N LYS A 9 -4.10 63.33 51.58
CA LYS A 9 -5.14 63.25 50.54
C LYS A 9 -4.59 62.61 49.26
N HIS A 10 -3.41 63.04 48.81
CA HIS A 10 -2.76 62.48 47.63
C HIS A 10 -2.45 60.99 47.79
N LEU A 11 -1.94 60.58 48.95
CA LEU A 11 -1.70 59.16 49.25
C LEU A 11 -2.98 58.33 49.25
N ARG A 12 -4.09 58.86 49.79
CA ARG A 12 -5.40 58.18 49.75
C ARG A 12 -5.91 58.01 48.32
N GLU A 13 -5.84 59.06 47.51
CA GLU A 13 -6.22 59.01 46.10
C GLU A 13 -5.37 57.99 45.34
N LYS A 14 -4.06 57.95 45.61
CA LYS A 14 -3.15 56.97 45.02
C LYS A 14 -3.44 55.53 45.46
N CYS A 15 -3.74 55.31 46.75
CA CYS A 15 -4.15 53.98 47.24
C CYS A 15 -5.45 53.53 46.57
N ALA A 16 -6.45 54.40 46.46
CA ALA A 16 -7.72 54.08 45.81
C ALA A 16 -7.53 53.74 44.32
N ALA A 17 -6.65 54.47 43.61
CA ALA A 17 -6.30 54.17 42.22
C ALA A 17 -5.62 52.80 42.08
N LEU A 18 -4.64 52.49 42.95
CA LEU A 18 -3.97 51.18 42.96
C LEU A 18 -4.93 50.04 43.31
N GLU A 19 -5.90 50.27 44.20
CA GLU A 19 -6.94 49.30 44.53
C GLU A 19 -7.83 49.01 43.31
N HIS A 20 -8.20 50.04 42.54
CA HIS A 20 -8.94 49.89 41.28
C HIS A 20 -8.12 49.09 40.25
N GLU A 21 -6.86 49.47 40.02
CA GLU A 21 -5.97 48.73 39.11
C GLU A 21 -5.81 47.26 39.52
N LEU A 22 -5.60 46.98 40.82
CA LEU A 22 -5.54 45.61 41.33
C LEU A 22 -6.85 44.85 41.12
N CYS A 23 -8.00 45.51 41.21
CA CYS A 23 -9.29 44.92 40.89
C CYS A 23 -9.39 44.55 39.40
N ASP A 24 -9.00 45.47 38.52
CA ASP A 24 -8.98 45.26 37.07
C ASP A 24 -8.05 44.11 36.67
N TYR A 25 -6.83 44.06 37.23
CA TYR A 25 -5.89 42.95 37.00
C TYR A 25 -6.44 41.61 37.49
N LYS A 26 -7.13 41.58 38.63
CA LYS A 26 -7.78 40.35 39.13
C LYS A 26 -8.91 39.89 38.22
N ASN A 27 -9.71 40.82 37.71
CA ASN A 27 -10.80 40.52 36.79
C ASN A 27 -10.25 39.98 35.47
N ALA A 28 -9.25 40.64 34.87
CA ALA A 28 -8.58 40.19 33.65
C ALA A 28 -7.94 38.79 33.83
N LEU A 29 -7.27 38.55 34.96
CA LEU A 29 -6.71 37.23 35.27
C LEU A 29 -7.79 36.15 35.38
N ASN A 30 -8.94 36.47 35.99
CA ASN A 30 -10.06 35.54 36.10
C ASN A 30 -10.72 35.25 34.76
N GLU A 31 -10.86 36.27 33.90
CA GLU A 31 -11.34 36.11 32.53
C GLU A 31 -10.43 35.20 31.72
N GLU A 32 -9.11 35.41 31.75
CA GLU A 32 -8.15 34.55 31.06
C GLU A 32 -8.15 33.11 31.61
N LYS A 33 -8.27 32.93 32.93
CA LYS A 33 -8.48 31.61 33.53
C LYS A 33 -9.76 30.95 33.03
N GLN A 34 -10.85 31.70 32.89
CA GLN A 34 -12.11 31.18 32.38
C GLN A 34 -12.00 30.83 30.89
N LYS A 35 -11.35 31.64 30.07
CA LYS A 35 -11.06 31.35 28.65
C LYS A 35 -10.23 30.08 28.53
N SER A 36 -9.15 29.93 29.30
CA SER A 36 -8.33 28.72 29.34
C SER A 36 -9.13 27.48 29.73
N ARG A 37 -10.06 27.59 30.70
CA ARG A 37 -10.97 26.50 31.08
C ARG A 37 -11.95 26.14 29.96
N ARG A 38 -12.51 27.14 29.26
CA ARG A 38 -13.41 26.92 28.11
C ARG A 38 -12.67 26.23 26.97
N LEU A 39 -11.48 26.69 26.62
CA LEU A 39 -10.63 26.06 25.60
C LEU A 39 -10.30 24.61 25.98
N ARG A 40 -9.88 24.36 27.23
CA ARG A 40 -9.61 22.99 27.71
C ARG A 40 -10.83 22.07 27.66
N ARG A 41 -12.05 22.59 27.85
CA ARG A 41 -13.29 21.81 27.73
C ARG A 41 -13.73 21.61 26.28
N ALA A 42 -13.33 22.49 25.37
CA ALA A 42 -13.66 22.38 23.95
C ALA A 42 -12.75 21.37 23.22
N LEU A 43 -11.56 21.07 23.76
CA LEU A 43 -10.68 20.05 23.21
C LEU A 43 -11.26 18.65 23.40
N PRO A 44 -11.16 17.77 22.39
CA PRO A 44 -11.57 16.38 22.54
C PRO A 44 -10.73 15.67 23.62
N THR A 45 -11.26 14.56 24.13
CA THR A 45 -10.51 13.70 25.03
C THR A 45 -9.28 13.17 24.31
N LEU A 46 -8.10 13.64 24.72
CA LEU A 46 -6.82 13.22 24.15
C LEU A 46 -6.44 11.82 24.67
N PRO A 47 -5.78 11.00 23.85
CA PRO A 47 -5.26 9.70 24.28
C PRO A 47 -4.18 9.87 25.36
N ASP A 48 -3.96 8.82 26.14
CA ASP A 48 -2.85 8.74 27.10
C ASP A 48 -1.49 8.79 26.36
N PRO A 49 -0.45 9.49 26.85
CA PRO A 49 0.80 9.62 26.11
C PRO A 49 1.45 8.28 25.71
N PRO A 50 1.56 7.26 26.58
CA PRO A 50 2.03 5.93 26.19
C PRO A 50 1.22 5.28 25.06
N GLN A 51 -0.11 5.46 25.07
CA GLN A 51 -0.97 4.95 24.00
C GLN A 51 -0.74 5.70 22.70
N LEU A 52 -0.59 7.03 22.75
CA LEU A 52 -0.26 7.82 21.58
C LEU A 52 1.09 7.41 20.98
N TYR A 53 2.11 7.23 21.81
CA TYR A 53 3.43 6.79 21.35
C TYR A 53 3.35 5.43 20.65
N LYS A 54 2.68 4.45 21.25
CA LYS A 54 2.42 3.13 20.62
C LYS A 54 1.69 3.28 19.28
N ASN A 55 0.70 4.16 19.20
CA ASN A 55 -0.02 4.42 17.95
C ASN A 55 0.89 5.03 16.89
N ILE A 56 1.76 5.98 17.24
CA ILE A 56 2.74 6.57 16.30
C ILE A 56 3.66 5.48 15.77
N VAL A 57 4.28 4.70 16.66
CA VAL A 57 5.16 3.59 16.30
C VAL A 57 4.45 2.62 15.35
N ALA A 58 3.22 2.21 15.67
CA ALA A 58 2.43 1.33 14.81
C ALA A 58 2.19 1.91 13.41
N ARG A 59 1.90 3.23 13.29
CA ARG A 59 1.73 3.88 11.98
C ARG A 59 3.04 3.99 11.20
N CYS A 60 4.16 4.17 11.88
CA CYS A 60 5.48 4.12 11.24
C CYS A 60 5.79 2.71 10.69
N TYR A 61 5.43 1.64 11.41
CA TYR A 61 5.52 0.28 10.88
C TYR A 61 4.60 0.05 9.68
N GLU A 62 3.35 0.51 9.74
CA GLU A 62 2.44 0.42 8.58
C GLU A 62 3.00 1.14 7.35
N PHE A 63 3.62 2.30 7.54
CA PHE A 63 4.32 3.01 6.47
C PHE A 63 5.48 2.17 5.90
N TYR A 64 6.33 1.61 6.76
CA TYR A 64 7.42 0.73 6.35
C TYR A 64 6.92 -0.47 5.54
N GLU A 65 5.88 -1.16 6.01
CA GLU A 65 5.27 -2.27 5.28
C GLU A 65 4.74 -1.86 3.90
N CYS A 66 4.13 -0.68 3.79
CA CYS A 66 3.72 -0.13 2.50
C CYS A 66 4.92 0.07 1.56
N THR A 67 6.09 0.52 2.06
CA THR A 67 7.30 0.66 1.23
C THR A 67 7.85 -0.69 0.72
N LYS A 68 7.79 -1.74 1.54
CA LYS A 68 8.18 -3.10 1.12
C LYS A 68 7.28 -3.61 0.00
N LYS A 69 5.95 -3.40 0.14
CA LYS A 69 4.99 -3.80 -0.89
C LYS A 69 5.23 -3.06 -2.22
N ILE A 70 5.67 -1.80 -2.21
CA ILE A 70 6.07 -1.10 -3.45
C ILE A 70 7.26 -1.80 -4.12
N SER A 71 8.27 -2.19 -3.35
CA SER A 71 9.44 -2.90 -3.89
C SER A 71 9.06 -4.24 -4.52
N MET A 72 8.12 -4.96 -3.91
CA MET A 72 7.53 -6.18 -4.49
C MET A 72 6.74 -5.88 -5.77
N LEU A 73 5.90 -4.83 -5.77
CA LEU A 73 5.12 -4.41 -6.94
C LEU A 73 6.05 -4.07 -8.11
N ASN A 74 7.09 -3.27 -7.88
CA ASN A 74 8.09 -2.92 -8.89
C ASN A 74 8.79 -4.16 -9.45
N SER A 75 9.11 -5.14 -8.60
CA SER A 75 9.69 -6.41 -9.06
C SER A 75 8.72 -7.21 -9.93
N ARG A 76 7.43 -7.27 -9.60
CA ARG A 76 6.41 -7.89 -10.44
C ARG A 76 6.24 -7.19 -11.79
N VAL A 77 6.24 -5.86 -11.81
CA VAL A 77 6.20 -5.07 -13.06
C VAL A 77 7.40 -5.40 -13.95
N ARG A 78 8.61 -5.47 -13.38
CA ARG A 78 9.82 -5.88 -14.12
C ARG A 78 9.71 -7.30 -14.67
N ASN A 79 9.21 -8.23 -13.87
CA ASN A 79 9.01 -9.61 -14.32
C ASN A 79 8.00 -9.71 -15.47
N LEU A 80 6.93 -8.92 -15.43
CA LEU A 80 5.94 -8.87 -16.50
C LEU A 80 6.53 -8.36 -17.83
N HIS A 81 7.41 -7.35 -17.78
CA HIS A 81 8.13 -6.86 -18.95
C HIS A 81 8.96 -7.94 -19.64
N THR A 82 9.57 -8.84 -18.87
CA THR A 82 10.42 -9.93 -19.38
C THR A 82 9.67 -11.23 -19.60
N SER A 83 8.37 -11.29 -19.29
CA SER A 83 7.58 -12.52 -19.37
C SER A 83 7.37 -12.93 -20.82
N THR A 84 7.58 -14.22 -21.09
CA THR A 84 7.30 -14.87 -22.38
C THR A 84 5.98 -15.65 -22.36
N ALA A 85 5.12 -15.39 -21.36
CA ALA A 85 3.80 -16.02 -21.27
C ALA A 85 2.89 -15.57 -22.42
N ASP A 86 1.75 -16.27 -22.58
CA ASP A 86 0.74 -15.90 -23.59
C ASP A 86 0.24 -14.46 -23.39
N PHE A 87 -0.16 -13.82 -24.48
CA PHE A 87 -0.68 -12.45 -24.46
C PHE A 87 -1.83 -12.28 -23.46
N LYS A 88 -2.77 -13.24 -23.39
CA LYS A 88 -3.92 -13.14 -22.49
C LYS A 88 -3.49 -13.15 -21.02
N ASP A 89 -2.54 -14.00 -20.68
CA ASP A 89 -2.01 -14.10 -19.31
C ASP A 89 -1.24 -12.83 -18.93
N ARG A 90 -0.40 -12.31 -19.85
CA ARG A 90 0.32 -11.04 -19.65
C ARG A 90 -0.65 -9.86 -19.47
N LEU A 91 -1.71 -9.79 -20.28
CA LEU A 91 -2.72 -8.74 -20.17
C LEU A 91 -3.49 -8.83 -18.85
N HIS A 92 -3.86 -10.04 -18.41
CA HIS A 92 -4.55 -10.22 -17.14
C HIS A 92 -3.67 -9.82 -15.94
N GLU A 93 -2.40 -10.25 -15.92
CA GLU A 93 -1.46 -9.86 -14.86
C GLU A 93 -1.22 -8.34 -14.87
N LEU A 94 -1.18 -7.71 -16.04
CA LEU A 94 -1.09 -6.25 -16.16
C LEU A 94 -2.28 -5.55 -15.47
N GLU A 95 -3.51 -6.00 -15.73
CA GLU A 95 -4.71 -5.44 -15.09
C GLU A 95 -4.68 -5.59 -13.56
N LEU A 96 -4.22 -6.75 -13.07
CA LEU A 96 -4.04 -6.97 -11.63
C LEU A 96 -2.99 -6.03 -11.03
N LEU A 97 -1.89 -5.77 -11.76
CA LEU A 97 -0.85 -4.84 -11.32
C LEU A 97 -1.31 -3.39 -11.30
N GLU A 98 -2.13 -2.97 -12.27
CA GLU A 98 -2.73 -1.62 -12.27
C GLU A 98 -3.65 -1.42 -11.05
N ILE A 99 -4.56 -2.38 -10.79
CA ILE A 99 -5.42 -2.34 -9.60
C ILE A 99 -4.59 -2.34 -8.32
N SER A 100 -3.52 -3.14 -8.28
CA SER A 100 -2.60 -3.18 -7.14
C SER A 100 -1.88 -1.84 -6.93
N CYS A 101 -1.52 -1.14 -8.01
CA CYS A 101 -0.90 0.18 -7.96
C CYS A 101 -1.87 1.24 -7.39
N ASP A 102 -3.11 1.26 -7.86
CA ASP A 102 -4.14 2.19 -7.35
C ASP A 102 -4.47 1.91 -5.88
N ARG A 103 -4.60 0.63 -5.51
CA ARG A 103 -4.77 0.22 -4.12
C ARG A 103 -3.60 0.70 -3.25
N MET A 104 -2.36 0.51 -3.71
CA MET A 104 -1.18 0.94 -2.96
C MET A 104 -1.16 2.46 -2.77
N ARG A 105 -1.52 3.22 -3.80
CA ARG A 105 -1.65 4.68 -3.73
C ARG A 105 -2.63 5.10 -2.63
N LEU A 106 -3.79 4.44 -2.55
CA LEU A 106 -4.77 4.70 -1.48
C LEU A 106 -4.26 4.31 -0.10
N GLU A 107 -3.58 3.17 0.05
CA GLU A 107 -2.96 2.74 1.31
C GLU A 107 -1.94 3.81 1.80
N PHE A 108 -1.07 4.32 0.93
CA PHE A 108 -0.13 5.39 1.28
C PHE A 108 -0.82 6.70 1.68
N LEU A 109 -1.85 7.11 0.94
CA LEU A 109 -2.60 8.32 1.28
C LEU A 109 -3.28 8.19 2.65
N LEU A 110 -3.83 7.02 2.96
CA LEU A 110 -4.44 6.73 4.25
C LEU A 110 -3.39 6.79 5.37
N VAL A 111 -2.26 6.09 5.22
CA VAL A 111 -1.18 6.06 6.20
C VAL A 111 -0.63 7.48 6.43
N ARG A 112 -0.40 8.26 5.37
CA ARG A 112 -0.01 9.68 5.46
C ARG A 112 -1.00 10.50 6.30
N CYS A 113 -2.30 10.36 6.03
CA CYS A 113 -3.33 11.08 6.79
C CYS A 113 -3.29 10.69 8.27
N GLN A 114 -3.18 9.40 8.56
CA GLN A 114 -3.13 8.90 9.94
C GLN A 114 -1.90 9.39 10.68
N ILE A 115 -0.72 9.35 10.05
CA ILE A 115 0.54 9.90 10.57
C ILE A 115 0.34 11.38 10.94
N ARG A 116 -0.12 12.21 10.01
CA ARG A 116 -0.36 13.64 10.29
C ARG A 116 -1.28 13.87 11.48
N ILE A 117 -2.35 13.07 11.57
CA ILE A 117 -3.28 13.13 12.69
C ILE A 117 -2.55 12.79 13.99
N VAL A 118 -1.87 11.64 14.08
CA VAL A 118 -1.22 11.22 15.33
C VAL A 118 -0.08 12.15 15.74
N PHE A 119 0.70 12.69 14.80
CA PHE A 119 1.78 13.65 15.07
C PHE A 119 1.28 15.07 15.39
N SER A 120 0.00 15.37 15.17
CA SER A 120 -0.60 16.64 15.62
C SER A 120 -0.99 16.65 17.11
N LEU A 121 -1.07 15.47 17.74
CA LEU A 121 -1.52 15.30 19.13
C LEU A 121 -0.46 15.62 20.21
N PRO A 122 0.86 15.37 20.03
CA PRO A 122 1.85 15.64 21.07
C PRO A 122 1.91 17.10 21.51
N PRO A 123 1.92 18.11 20.60
CA PRO A 123 1.85 19.52 21.01
C PRO A 123 0.62 19.83 21.87
N LEU A 124 -0.52 19.17 21.61
CA LEU A 124 -1.75 19.34 22.40
C LEU A 124 -1.62 18.70 23.79
N LEU A 125 -1.00 17.53 23.91
CA LEU A 125 -0.71 16.89 25.20
C LEU A 125 0.26 17.72 26.04
N ILE A 126 1.29 18.30 25.41
CA ILE A 126 2.26 19.19 26.05
C ILE A 126 1.57 20.47 26.53
N ALA A 127 0.77 21.10 25.68
CA ALA A 127 0.01 22.30 26.04
C ALA A 127 -1.01 22.05 27.17
N LYS A 128 -1.58 20.84 27.24
CA LYS A 128 -2.46 20.41 28.33
C LYS A 128 -1.70 20.11 29.62
N GLY A 129 -0.37 19.95 29.56
CA GLY A 129 0.47 19.57 30.67
C GLY A 129 0.36 18.09 31.05
N THR A 130 -0.17 17.24 30.15
CA THR A 130 -0.26 15.78 30.37
C THR A 130 1.13 15.14 30.32
N ILE A 131 2.02 15.66 29.48
CA ILE A 131 3.41 15.23 29.34
C ILE A 131 4.29 16.46 29.13
N SER A 132 5.55 16.42 29.58
CA SER A 132 6.50 17.49 29.27
C SER A 132 7.15 17.27 27.91
N ALA A 133 7.56 18.35 27.24
CA ALA A 133 8.26 18.27 25.96
C ALA A 133 9.52 17.40 26.04
N VAL A 134 10.33 17.57 27.09
CA VAL A 134 11.57 16.80 27.30
C VAL A 134 11.32 15.29 27.36
N ILE A 135 10.27 14.85 28.07
CA ILE A 135 9.92 13.43 28.15
C ILE A 135 9.49 12.91 26.78
N TRP A 136 8.67 13.68 26.06
CA TRP A 136 8.21 13.32 24.72
C TRP A 136 9.38 13.21 23.73
N ASP A 137 10.30 14.18 23.73
CA ASP A 137 11.48 14.20 22.87
C ASP A 137 12.39 12.99 23.19
N THR A 138 12.52 12.62 24.46
CA THR A 138 13.27 11.42 24.89
C THR A 138 12.63 10.14 24.33
N TRP A 139 11.29 10.05 24.30
CA TRP A 139 10.60 8.90 23.72
C TRP A 139 10.75 8.85 22.20
N MET A 140 10.68 9.99 21.51
CA MET A 140 10.86 10.06 20.06
C MET A 140 12.31 9.82 19.63
N ALA A 141 13.29 10.13 20.49
CA ALA A 141 14.70 9.82 20.26
C ALA A 141 15.04 8.34 20.46
N ARG A 142 14.12 7.54 21.03
CA ARG A 142 14.33 6.10 21.21
C ARG A 142 14.21 5.39 19.86
N GLU A 143 15.32 4.87 19.39
CA GLU A 143 15.39 4.02 18.20
C GLU A 143 14.42 2.84 18.31
N GLN A 144 13.62 2.66 17.27
CA GLN A 144 12.78 1.48 17.06
C GLN A 144 13.39 0.71 15.90
N LEU A 145 13.41 -0.62 15.98
CA LEU A 145 13.96 -1.46 14.92
C LEU A 145 12.83 -2.11 14.15
N ASN A 146 12.95 -2.20 12.83
CA ASN A 146 12.02 -2.95 12.00
C ASN A 146 12.34 -4.46 12.03
N ASP A 147 11.58 -5.24 11.25
CA ASP A 147 11.78 -6.70 11.16
C ASP A 147 13.11 -7.11 10.50
N GLU A 148 13.84 -6.15 9.92
CA GLU A 148 15.16 -6.33 9.28
C GLU A 148 16.29 -5.78 10.17
N ASP A 149 16.01 -5.51 11.46
CA ASP A 149 16.92 -4.89 12.42
C ASP A 149 17.41 -3.48 12.03
N ASP A 150 16.77 -2.84 11.05
CA ASP A 150 17.07 -1.48 10.61
C ASP A 150 16.28 -0.43 11.42
N PRO A 151 16.84 0.78 11.62
CA PRO A 151 16.15 1.85 12.34
C PRO A 151 14.87 2.28 11.63
N LEU A 152 13.74 2.20 12.34
CA LEU A 152 12.44 2.63 11.86
C LEU A 152 12.39 4.15 11.75
N LEU A 153 11.91 4.63 10.60
CA LEU A 153 11.75 6.05 10.36
C LEU A 153 10.60 6.64 11.20
N MET A 154 10.98 7.42 12.22
CA MET A 154 10.03 8.06 13.16
C MET A 154 9.95 9.58 13.02
N ASP A 155 10.83 10.20 12.21
CA ASP A 155 10.82 11.65 12.00
C ASP A 155 9.69 12.04 11.02
N PRO A 156 8.72 12.87 11.43
CA PRO A 156 7.57 13.20 10.59
C PRO A 156 7.93 14.00 9.34
N GLY A 157 8.99 14.82 9.37
CA GLY A 157 9.43 15.61 8.22
C GLY A 157 10.05 14.75 7.13
N ILE A 158 10.93 13.83 7.53
CA ILE A 158 11.54 12.86 6.63
C ILE A 158 10.47 11.88 6.10
N MET A 159 9.54 11.43 6.95
CA MET A 159 8.42 10.57 6.52
C MET A 159 7.54 11.25 5.46
N GLU A 160 7.20 12.52 5.61
CA GLU A 160 6.38 13.24 4.62
C GLU A 160 7.08 13.37 3.25
N THR A 161 8.40 13.58 3.27
CA THR A 161 9.22 13.58 2.07
C THR A 161 9.22 12.18 1.45
N ALA A 162 9.50 11.14 2.24
CA ALA A 162 9.51 9.76 1.77
C ALA A 162 8.14 9.32 1.21
N VAL A 163 7.03 9.64 1.87
CA VAL A 163 5.67 9.38 1.33
C VAL A 163 5.48 10.05 -0.03
N THR A 164 5.94 11.29 -0.19
CA THR A 164 5.81 12.03 -1.45
C THR A 164 6.62 11.36 -2.56
N GLU A 165 7.84 10.92 -2.26
CA GLU A 165 8.69 10.15 -3.19
C GLU A 165 8.05 8.82 -3.58
N GLN A 166 7.51 8.06 -2.61
CA GLN A 166 6.83 6.79 -2.88
C GLN A 166 5.57 6.97 -3.74
N LEU A 167 4.80 8.03 -3.52
CA LEU A 167 3.65 8.37 -4.37
C LEU A 167 4.08 8.74 -5.80
N GLN A 168 5.17 9.47 -5.97
CA GLN A 168 5.73 9.78 -7.29
C GLN A 168 6.25 8.52 -7.99
N LEU A 169 6.87 7.60 -7.24
CA LEU A 169 7.29 6.30 -7.78
C LEU A 169 6.10 5.48 -8.27
N LEU A 170 5.00 5.43 -7.52
CA LEU A 170 3.75 4.77 -7.94
C LEU A 170 3.18 5.42 -9.22
N GLU A 171 3.22 6.74 -9.35
CA GLU A 171 2.83 7.42 -10.59
C GLU A 171 3.72 7.03 -11.77
N GLY A 172 5.02 6.87 -11.53
CA GLY A 172 5.95 6.33 -12.52
C GLY A 172 5.58 4.90 -12.94
N LEU A 173 5.30 4.02 -11.99
CA LEU A 173 4.87 2.64 -12.27
C LEU A 173 3.56 2.59 -13.05
N GLN A 174 2.58 3.45 -12.72
CA GLN A 174 1.31 3.52 -13.43
C GLN A 174 1.48 3.95 -14.90
N ARG A 175 2.40 4.90 -15.17
CA ARG A 175 2.75 5.27 -16.55
C ARG A 175 3.41 4.09 -17.28
N ASN A 176 4.38 3.42 -16.66
CA ASN A 176 5.04 2.25 -17.24
C ASN A 176 4.04 1.12 -17.56
N LEU A 177 3.08 0.86 -16.69
CA LEU A 177 2.01 -0.12 -16.92
C LEU A 177 1.10 0.29 -18.09
N SER A 178 0.77 1.58 -18.20
CA SER A 178 -0.02 2.12 -19.32
C SER A 178 0.72 1.97 -20.66
N ASP A 179 2.02 2.25 -20.68
CA ASP A 179 2.87 2.08 -21.86
C ASP A 179 3.01 0.59 -22.24
N LEU A 180 3.15 -0.28 -21.23
CA LEU A 180 3.17 -1.73 -21.43
C LEU A 180 1.83 -2.25 -21.98
N ARG A 181 0.69 -1.73 -21.51
CA ARG A 181 -0.64 -2.03 -22.08
C ARG A 181 -0.68 -1.68 -23.56
N ALA A 182 -0.25 -0.47 -23.92
CA ALA A 182 -0.24 -0.03 -25.31
C ALA A 182 0.63 -0.94 -26.18
N THR A 183 1.81 -1.32 -25.67
CA THR A 183 2.73 -2.25 -26.34
C THR A 183 2.11 -3.64 -26.56
N LEU A 184 1.52 -4.21 -25.51
CA LEU A 184 0.83 -5.51 -25.57
C LEU A 184 -0.32 -5.50 -26.58
N LEU A 185 -1.16 -4.47 -26.59
CA LEU A 185 -2.26 -4.36 -27.54
C LEU A 185 -1.77 -4.25 -28.98
N GLU A 186 -0.65 -3.57 -29.20
CA GLU A 186 -0.02 -3.48 -30.51
C GLU A 186 0.59 -4.82 -30.96
N GLU A 187 1.26 -5.56 -30.06
CA GLU A 187 1.73 -6.95 -30.31
C GLU A 187 0.56 -7.84 -30.76
N SER A 188 -0.56 -7.84 -30.01
CA SER A 188 -1.76 -8.61 -30.36
C SER A 188 -2.34 -8.23 -31.72
N ARG A 189 -2.32 -6.95 -32.07
CA ARG A 189 -2.78 -6.48 -33.38
C ARG A 189 -1.88 -6.97 -34.51
N GLN A 190 -0.56 -6.99 -34.29
CA GLN A 190 0.42 -7.50 -35.25
C GLN A 190 0.27 -9.02 -35.44
N ASP A 191 0.11 -9.77 -34.36
CA ASP A 191 -0.11 -11.22 -34.42
C ASP A 191 -1.38 -11.57 -35.19
N LEU A 192 -2.47 -10.84 -34.95
CA LEU A 192 -3.71 -11.02 -35.69
C LEU A 192 -3.54 -10.71 -37.19
N ALA A 193 -2.82 -9.64 -37.52
CA ALA A 193 -2.55 -9.28 -38.91
C ALA A 193 -1.69 -10.34 -39.62
N ALA A 194 -0.65 -10.84 -38.96
CA ALA A 194 0.21 -11.91 -39.49
C ALA A 194 -0.57 -13.22 -39.67
N PHE A 195 -1.45 -13.56 -38.73
CA PHE A 195 -2.35 -14.70 -38.87
C PHE A 195 -3.29 -14.55 -40.07
N GLN A 196 -3.93 -13.38 -40.24
CA GLN A 196 -4.81 -13.10 -41.37
C GLN A 196 -4.07 -13.19 -42.71
N GLU A 197 -2.87 -12.63 -42.80
CA GLU A 197 -2.02 -12.72 -43.99
C GLU A 197 -1.66 -14.17 -44.32
N SER A 198 -1.28 -14.96 -43.31
CA SER A 198 -1.00 -16.39 -43.46
C SER A 198 -2.21 -17.18 -43.96
N VAL A 199 -3.41 -16.93 -43.42
CA VAL A 199 -4.65 -17.56 -43.87
C VAL A 199 -4.96 -17.19 -45.32
N LEU A 200 -4.86 -15.91 -45.69
CA LEU A 200 -5.07 -15.46 -47.07
C LEU A 200 -4.09 -16.11 -48.04
N GLU A 201 -2.83 -16.23 -47.65
CA GLU A 201 -1.80 -16.88 -48.46
C GLU A 201 -2.10 -18.37 -48.66
N LYS A 202 -2.53 -19.07 -47.61
CA LYS A 202 -2.96 -20.48 -47.71
C LYS A 202 -4.19 -20.64 -48.60
N LEU A 203 -5.15 -19.73 -48.53
CA LEU A 203 -6.32 -19.74 -49.42
C LEU A 203 -5.93 -19.50 -50.89
N ARG A 204 -4.98 -18.60 -51.17
CA ARG A 204 -4.43 -18.40 -52.51
C ARG A 204 -3.72 -19.65 -53.03
N GLN A 205 -2.96 -20.34 -52.17
CA GLN A 205 -2.32 -21.61 -52.52
C GLN A 205 -3.35 -22.67 -52.91
N ILE A 206 -4.41 -22.84 -52.11
CA ILE A 206 -5.52 -23.76 -52.42
C ILE A 206 -6.18 -23.38 -53.75
N GLN A 207 -6.50 -22.10 -53.96
CA GLN A 207 -7.11 -21.63 -55.20
C GLN A 207 -6.22 -21.91 -56.42
N SER A 208 -4.90 -21.67 -56.31
CA SER A 208 -3.95 -21.96 -57.39
C SER A 208 -3.84 -23.45 -57.70
N SER A 209 -3.84 -24.31 -56.67
CA SER A 209 -3.83 -25.76 -56.83
C SER A 209 -5.11 -26.24 -57.51
N LEU A 210 -6.28 -25.73 -57.10
CA LEU A 210 -7.56 -26.07 -57.70
C LEU A 210 -7.62 -25.64 -59.17
N ASN A 211 -7.18 -24.42 -59.48
CA ASN A 211 -7.08 -23.94 -60.86
C ASN A 211 -6.16 -24.83 -61.71
N GLY A 212 -5.04 -25.31 -61.14
CA GLY A 212 -4.15 -26.27 -61.78
C GLY A 212 -4.83 -27.59 -62.12
N VAL A 213 -5.59 -28.17 -61.18
CA VAL A 213 -6.37 -29.41 -61.41
C VAL A 213 -7.45 -29.20 -62.46
N VAL A 214 -8.16 -28.08 -62.43
CA VAL A 214 -9.19 -27.74 -63.43
C VAL A 214 -8.57 -27.59 -64.82
N GLN A 215 -7.42 -26.91 -64.95
CA GLN A 215 -6.71 -26.81 -66.22
C GLN A 215 -6.24 -28.18 -66.73
N GLN A 216 -5.72 -29.04 -65.86
CA GLN A 216 -5.35 -30.41 -66.22
C GLN A 216 -6.55 -31.18 -66.76
N ARG A 217 -7.70 -31.11 -66.09
CA ARG A 217 -8.94 -31.73 -66.57
C ARG A 217 -9.34 -31.21 -67.95
N ASN A 218 -9.37 -29.90 -68.15
CA ASN A 218 -9.76 -29.31 -69.43
C ASN A 218 -8.80 -29.73 -70.56
N ASN A 219 -7.50 -29.83 -70.27
CA ASN A 219 -6.52 -30.32 -71.24
C ASN A 219 -6.72 -31.81 -71.59
N LEU A 220 -7.08 -32.65 -70.60
CA LEU A 220 -7.43 -34.05 -70.85
C LEU A 220 -8.71 -34.17 -71.69
N GLU A 221 -9.72 -33.36 -71.41
CA GLU A 221 -11.00 -33.37 -72.13
C GLU A 221 -10.81 -33.03 -73.62
N MET A 222 -9.96 -32.05 -73.95
CA MET A 222 -9.60 -31.76 -75.33
C MET A 222 -8.85 -32.91 -76.03
N MET A 223 -8.00 -33.64 -75.31
CA MET A 223 -7.33 -34.84 -75.87
C MET A 223 -8.30 -35.99 -76.14
N VAL A 224 -9.36 -36.12 -75.35
CA VAL A 224 -10.38 -37.17 -75.53
C VAL A 224 -11.28 -36.86 -76.73
N ASP A 225 -11.63 -35.58 -76.96
CA ASP A 225 -12.38 -35.16 -78.14
C ASP A 225 -11.58 -35.34 -79.45
N GLU A 226 -10.25 -35.19 -79.41
CA GLU A 226 -9.38 -35.39 -80.59
C GLU A 226 -9.24 -36.88 -80.99
N LEU A 227 -9.56 -37.82 -80.08
CA LEU A 227 -9.62 -39.26 -80.34
C LEU A 227 -11.02 -39.77 -80.75
N HIS A 228 -12.04 -38.90 -80.81
CA HIS A 228 -13.43 -39.26 -81.14
C HIS A 228 -13.85 -38.97 -82.60
N MET A 229 -12.89 -38.93 -83.52
CA MET A 229 -13.13 -38.93 -84.97
C MET A 229 -12.94 -40.32 -85.59
N GLU A 230 -13.52 -41.36 -84.99
CA GLU A 230 -13.71 -42.65 -85.66
C GLU A 230 -15.19 -43.09 -85.48
N PRO A 231 -15.95 -43.28 -86.58
CA PRO A 231 -17.37 -43.55 -86.50
C PRO A 231 -17.59 -45.00 -86.09
N LEU A 232 -17.82 -45.24 -84.79
CA LEU A 232 -18.26 -46.54 -84.32
C LEU A 232 -19.77 -46.66 -84.43
N ALA A 233 -20.13 -47.72 -85.15
CA ALA A 233 -21.46 -48.11 -85.56
C ALA A 233 -22.43 -48.34 -84.40
N GLU A 234 -23.71 -48.13 -84.72
CA GLU A 234 -24.87 -48.56 -83.97
C GLU A 234 -24.68 -49.98 -83.43
N GLY A 235 -24.75 -50.12 -82.11
CA GLY A 235 -24.61 -51.39 -81.40
C GLY A 235 -25.46 -51.36 -80.13
N GLU A 236 -26.71 -51.76 -80.30
CA GLU A 236 -27.64 -52.41 -79.37
C GLU A 236 -27.30 -52.41 -77.86
N GLY A 237 -28.17 -51.77 -77.08
CA GLY A 237 -29.00 -52.48 -76.10
C GLY A 237 -28.35 -53.10 -74.85
N ALA A 238 -28.67 -52.46 -73.70
CA ALA A 238 -28.76 -53.01 -72.32
C ALA A 238 -27.46 -53.10 -71.49
N PRO A 239 -27.52 -53.15 -70.13
CA PRO A 239 -28.54 -52.68 -69.18
C PRO A 239 -27.93 -51.72 -68.13
N ARG A 240 -28.27 -50.42 -68.15
CA ARG A 240 -27.67 -49.40 -67.26
C ARG A 240 -28.23 -49.37 -65.82
N GLU A 241 -29.32 -50.08 -65.55
CA GLU A 241 -30.01 -50.02 -64.25
C GLU A 241 -29.27 -50.74 -63.11
N ALA A 242 -28.45 -51.75 -63.40
CA ALA A 242 -27.74 -52.51 -62.36
C ALA A 242 -26.60 -51.71 -61.71
N HIS A 243 -25.91 -50.87 -62.48
CA HIS A 243 -24.80 -50.07 -61.97
C HIS A 243 -25.28 -48.84 -61.18
N GLU A 244 -26.43 -48.29 -61.56
CA GLU A 244 -27.02 -47.16 -60.83
C GLU A 244 -27.53 -47.59 -59.44
N GLN A 245 -28.04 -48.83 -59.31
CA GLN A 245 -28.43 -49.39 -58.01
C GLN A 245 -27.24 -49.69 -57.09
N GLU A 246 -26.09 -50.06 -57.65
CA GLU A 246 -24.85 -50.30 -56.89
C GLU A 246 -24.30 -49.00 -56.29
N ILE A 247 -24.30 -47.90 -57.07
CA ILE A 247 -23.88 -46.57 -56.61
C ILE A 247 -24.83 -46.00 -55.54
N ILE A 248 -26.14 -46.28 -55.66
CA ILE A 248 -27.12 -45.88 -54.63
C ILE A 248 -26.92 -46.68 -53.34
N HIS A 249 -26.54 -47.96 -53.43
CA HIS A 249 -26.30 -48.80 -52.26
C HIS A 249 -25.01 -48.43 -51.51
N GLU A 250 -23.92 -48.11 -52.21
CA GLU A 250 -22.67 -47.64 -51.59
C GLU A 250 -22.86 -46.31 -50.84
N ASN A 251 -23.63 -45.37 -51.41
CA ASN A 251 -23.90 -44.09 -50.76
C ASN A 251 -24.82 -44.23 -49.53
N ALA A 252 -25.71 -45.23 -49.52
CA ALA A 252 -26.53 -45.54 -48.37
C ALA A 252 -25.70 -46.13 -47.21
N GLU A 253 -24.77 -47.04 -47.53
CA GLU A 253 -23.89 -47.69 -46.54
C GLU A 253 -22.93 -46.68 -45.88
N PHE A 254 -22.40 -45.72 -46.66
CA PHE A 254 -21.54 -44.65 -46.14
C PHE A 254 -22.26 -43.69 -45.16
N MET A 255 -23.55 -43.42 -45.36
CA MET A 255 -24.33 -42.56 -44.46
C MET A 255 -24.70 -43.25 -43.14
N GLU A 256 -24.74 -44.58 -43.11
CA GLU A 256 -24.97 -45.39 -41.90
C GLU A 256 -23.72 -45.39 -41.00
N GLU A 257 -22.51 -45.49 -41.59
CA GLU A 257 -21.23 -45.48 -40.86
C GLU A 257 -20.93 -44.13 -40.16
N ILE A 258 -21.40 -43.00 -40.69
CA ILE A 258 -21.24 -41.67 -40.06
C ILE A 258 -22.17 -41.50 -38.84
N GLN A 259 -23.31 -42.20 -38.78
CA GLN A 259 -24.22 -42.11 -37.64
C GLN A 259 -23.75 -42.94 -36.43
N ASP A 260 -23.06 -44.06 -36.66
CA ASP A 260 -22.51 -44.90 -35.59
C ASP A 260 -21.30 -44.27 -34.87
N LEU A 261 -20.59 -43.34 -35.50
CA LEU A 261 -19.46 -42.62 -34.87
C LEU A 261 -19.89 -41.42 -34.01
N GLY A 262 -21.19 -41.07 -34.00
CA GLY A 262 -21.72 -39.89 -33.30
C GLY A 262 -22.41 -40.16 -31.97
N ALA A 263 -22.65 -41.43 -31.60
CA ALA A 263 -23.49 -41.77 -30.44
C ALA A 263 -22.72 -42.06 -29.14
N ASP A 264 -21.41 -42.28 -29.19
CA ASP A 264 -20.59 -42.66 -28.02
C ASP A 264 -19.83 -41.50 -27.35
N GLN A 265 -20.17 -40.25 -27.66
CA GLN A 265 -19.58 -39.08 -26.99
C GLN A 265 -20.56 -38.44 -25.99
N GLU A 266 -21.19 -39.30 -25.17
CA GLU A 266 -21.82 -38.92 -23.91
C GLU A 266 -20.77 -38.76 -22.79
N GLU A 267 -20.93 -37.66 -22.04
CA GLU A 267 -20.66 -37.56 -20.61
C GLU A 267 -19.21 -37.73 -20.09
N ALA A 268 -18.35 -36.75 -20.38
CA ALA A 268 -17.23 -36.45 -19.48
C ALA A 268 -17.68 -35.46 -18.39
N GLN A 269 -18.07 -35.99 -17.24
CA GLN A 269 -18.27 -35.26 -15.98
C GLN A 269 -17.01 -34.43 -15.61
N PRO A 270 -17.17 -33.20 -15.07
CA PRO A 270 -16.06 -32.46 -14.51
C PRO A 270 -15.67 -33.07 -13.17
N SER A 271 -14.56 -33.83 -13.16
CA SER A 271 -13.91 -34.30 -11.94
C SER A 271 -13.23 -33.12 -11.25
N ASN A 272 -13.60 -32.88 -9.98
CA ASN A 272 -12.93 -31.92 -9.10
C ASN A 272 -11.40 -32.14 -9.08
N PRO A 273 -10.59 -31.08 -9.09
CA PRO A 273 -9.15 -31.21 -8.92
C PRO A 273 -8.81 -31.59 -7.46
N PRO A 274 -7.78 -32.43 -7.23
CA PRO A 274 -7.38 -32.87 -5.91
C PRO A 274 -6.68 -31.74 -5.14
N GLU A 275 -7.01 -31.63 -3.85
CA GLU A 275 -6.22 -30.91 -2.85
C GLU A 275 -4.76 -31.37 -2.92
N ARG A 276 -3.88 -30.48 -3.39
CA ARG A 276 -2.45 -30.61 -3.12
C ARG A 276 -2.23 -30.21 -1.68
N GLY A 277 -2.04 -31.22 -0.83
CA GLY A 277 -1.34 -31.07 0.42
C GLY A 277 0.11 -30.72 0.12
N ASP A 278 0.45 -29.44 0.27
CA ASP A 278 1.83 -28.99 0.38
C ASP A 278 2.36 -29.44 1.75
N GLN A 279 3.03 -30.59 1.71
CA GLN A 279 3.80 -31.12 2.79
C GLN A 279 5.12 -30.35 2.81
N GLU A 280 5.16 -29.27 3.59
CA GLU A 280 6.36 -28.51 3.91
C GLU A 280 7.42 -29.48 4.47
N ARG A 281 8.43 -29.77 3.65
CA ARG A 281 9.69 -30.32 4.12
C ARG A 281 10.45 -29.17 4.74
N GLU A 282 10.49 -29.16 6.07
CA GLU A 282 11.46 -28.41 6.86
C GLU A 282 12.86 -28.91 6.48
N ASP A 283 13.55 -28.15 5.64
CA ASP A 283 15.00 -28.25 5.52
C ASP A 283 15.60 -27.72 6.84
N GLU A 284 15.98 -28.65 7.72
CA GLU A 284 16.80 -28.39 8.90
C GLU A 284 18.16 -27.83 8.46
N GLU A 285 18.22 -26.50 8.38
CA GLU A 285 19.47 -25.76 8.25
C GLU A 285 20.28 -25.94 9.55
N PRO A 286 21.58 -26.33 9.48
CA PRO A 286 22.39 -26.53 10.67
C PRO A 286 22.55 -25.21 11.44
N ARG A 287 21.88 -25.12 12.58
CA ARG A 287 22.02 -24.02 13.55
C ARG A 287 23.50 -23.75 13.82
N ASN A 288 23.96 -22.59 13.36
CA ASN A 288 25.23 -22.04 13.81
C ASN A 288 25.21 -21.92 15.34
N PRO A 289 26.29 -22.33 16.04
CA PRO A 289 26.36 -22.19 17.48
C PRO A 289 26.18 -20.72 17.87
N PRO A 290 25.44 -20.42 18.96
CA PRO A 290 25.19 -19.06 19.39
C PRO A 290 26.51 -18.34 19.58
N VAL A 291 26.68 -17.24 18.86
CA VAL A 291 27.79 -16.30 19.06
C VAL A 291 27.79 -15.94 20.55
N PRO A 292 28.91 -16.09 21.28
CA PRO A 292 28.94 -15.77 22.70
C PRO A 292 28.57 -14.30 22.88
N GLU A 293 27.37 -14.05 23.42
CA GLU A 293 26.90 -12.72 23.77
C GLU A 293 27.95 -12.04 24.64
N ASN A 294 28.37 -10.85 24.22
CA ASN A 294 29.31 -10.04 24.98
C ASN A 294 28.74 -9.80 26.39
N PRO A 295 29.39 -10.29 27.46
CA PRO A 295 28.84 -10.24 28.82
C PRO A 295 28.61 -8.81 29.32
N ALA A 296 29.27 -7.81 28.69
CA ALA A 296 29.04 -6.40 28.97
C ALA A 296 27.65 -5.91 28.47
N LEU A 297 27.20 -6.39 27.31
CA LEU A 297 25.89 -6.05 26.75
C LEU A 297 24.76 -6.73 27.52
N ALA A 298 24.95 -8.00 27.91
CA ALA A 298 23.99 -8.72 28.75
C ALA A 298 23.80 -8.06 30.13
N SER A 299 24.88 -7.53 30.71
CA SER A 299 24.82 -6.80 31.99
C SER A 299 24.05 -5.47 31.85
N ARG A 300 24.32 -4.72 30.78
CA ARG A 300 23.63 -3.44 30.53
C ARG A 300 22.15 -3.63 30.19
N ARG A 301 21.78 -4.69 29.46
CA ARG A 301 20.38 -5.05 29.18
C ARG A 301 19.59 -5.32 30.47
N ARG A 302 20.19 -6.05 31.43
CA ARG A 302 19.58 -6.30 32.74
C ARG A 302 19.41 -5.03 33.58
N GLU A 303 20.36 -4.10 33.52
CA GLU A 303 20.26 -2.82 34.24
C GLU A 303 19.11 -1.96 33.69
N ILE A 304 18.97 -1.87 32.37
CA ILE A 304 17.87 -1.16 31.70
C ILE A 304 16.51 -1.80 32.02
N GLU A 305 16.42 -3.13 32.02
CA GLU A 305 15.19 -3.85 32.39
C GLU A 305 14.80 -3.59 33.86
N GLN A 306 15.78 -3.47 34.76
CA GLN A 306 15.54 -3.13 36.17
C GLN A 306 15.04 -1.69 36.35
N GLU A 307 15.60 -0.72 35.63
CA GLU A 307 15.13 0.68 35.67
C GLU A 307 13.68 0.81 35.14
N ILE A 308 13.34 0.10 34.06
CA ILE A 308 11.97 0.09 33.52
C ILE A 308 10.98 -0.50 34.53
N HIS A 309 11.36 -1.59 35.20
CA HIS A 309 10.52 -2.18 36.25
C HIS A 309 10.37 -1.26 37.46
N GLN A 310 11.42 -0.52 37.84
CA GLN A 310 11.37 0.45 38.93
C GLN A 310 10.43 1.61 38.58
N PHE A 311 10.56 2.18 37.37
CA PHE A 311 9.69 3.25 36.89
C PHE A 311 8.22 2.81 36.80
N THR A 312 7.97 1.58 36.35
CA THR A 312 6.62 1.02 36.27
C THR A 312 6.02 0.86 37.67
N ARG A 313 6.79 0.38 38.66
CA ARG A 313 6.32 0.30 40.06
C ARG A 313 6.04 1.67 40.63
N ASP A 314 6.91 2.65 40.43
CA ASP A 314 6.71 4.01 40.95
C ASP A 314 5.46 4.67 40.34
N TYR A 315 5.13 4.32 39.09
CA TYR A 315 3.92 4.77 38.41
C TYR A 315 2.64 4.04 38.87
N THR A 316 2.72 2.73 39.18
CA THR A 316 1.56 1.95 39.63
C THR A 316 1.29 2.05 41.13
N ASP A 317 2.34 2.15 41.96
CA ASP A 317 2.25 2.34 43.41
C ASP A 317 2.09 3.81 43.80
N GLY A 318 2.38 4.72 42.86
CA GLY A 318 1.92 6.12 42.87
C GLY A 318 0.42 6.20 42.65
N HIS A 319 -0.35 5.71 43.64
CA HIS A 319 -1.81 5.68 43.69
C HIS A 319 -2.45 6.93 43.07
N PRO A 320 -3.57 6.79 42.33
CA PRO A 320 -4.30 7.94 41.83
C PRO A 320 -4.68 8.79 43.04
N ARG A 321 -4.23 10.05 43.06
CA ARG A 321 -4.90 11.08 43.86
C ARG A 321 -6.32 11.12 43.36
N THR A 322 -7.20 10.35 44.00
CA THR A 322 -8.61 10.65 44.04
C THR A 322 -8.68 12.10 44.51
N TYR A 323 -8.99 12.98 43.57
CA TYR A 323 -9.29 14.38 43.84
C TYR A 323 -10.59 14.38 44.64
N ASP A 324 -10.51 14.14 45.95
CA ASP A 324 -11.60 14.44 46.85
C ASP A 324 -11.66 15.96 46.92
N GLY A 325 -12.73 16.51 46.34
CA GLY A 325 -12.97 17.95 46.16
C GLY A 325 -13.25 18.65 47.49
N LYS A 326 -12.25 18.74 48.36
CA LYS A 326 -12.26 19.60 49.54
C LYS A 326 -11.06 20.53 49.48
N ASP A 327 -11.35 21.78 49.11
CA ASP A 327 -10.45 22.91 49.21
C ASP A 327 -9.78 22.97 50.60
N PRO A 328 -8.45 22.88 50.69
CA PRO A 328 -7.76 23.37 51.86
C PRO A 328 -7.50 24.85 51.65
N ALA A 329 -8.14 25.67 52.48
CA ALA A 329 -7.79 27.07 52.69
C ALA A 329 -6.29 27.17 53.00
N TRP A 330 -5.51 27.64 52.03
CA TRP A 330 -4.10 27.94 52.18
C TRP A 330 -3.97 29.24 52.97
N THR A 331 -3.65 29.10 54.25
CA THR A 331 -3.14 30.19 55.08
C THR A 331 -1.75 30.56 54.59
N LEU A 332 -1.63 31.77 54.06
CA LEU A 332 -0.41 32.37 53.55
C LEU A 332 0.54 32.63 54.74
N ARG A 333 1.54 31.76 54.95
CA ARG A 333 2.66 32.02 55.86
C ARG A 333 3.82 32.57 55.05
N GLU A 334 4.04 33.87 55.16
CA GLU A 334 5.17 34.59 54.60
C GLU A 334 6.50 33.94 55.03
N LYS A 335 7.31 33.54 54.06
CA LYS A 335 8.75 33.36 54.25
C LYS A 335 9.50 34.22 53.24
N LYS A 336 10.05 35.32 53.76
CA LYS A 336 11.12 36.12 53.16
C LYS A 336 12.28 35.21 52.73
N THR A 337 12.58 35.22 51.44
CA THR A 337 13.92 34.97 50.87
C THR A 337 14.06 36.03 49.77
N GLY A 338 15.05 36.91 49.77
CA GLY A 338 16.47 36.58 49.77
C GLY A 338 16.96 36.70 48.32
N ILE A 339 16.93 37.92 47.77
CA ILE A 339 17.34 38.21 46.38
C ILE A 339 18.87 38.11 46.30
N GLY A 340 19.35 37.01 45.75
CA GLY A 340 20.73 36.84 45.25
C GLY A 340 20.76 37.00 43.73
N ARG A 341 21.42 38.04 43.26
CA ARG A 341 21.80 38.26 41.85
C ARG A 341 22.91 37.29 41.44
N THR A 342 22.96 36.88 40.16
CA THR A 342 24.18 36.61 39.35
C THR A 342 23.79 36.17 37.91
N PRO A 343 24.70 36.22 36.92
CA PRO A 343 24.47 37.01 35.71
C PRO A 343 24.31 36.20 34.40
N SER A 344 23.85 36.93 33.39
CA SER A 344 23.77 36.59 31.97
C SER A 344 25.06 35.96 31.43
N THR A 345 24.91 34.85 30.69
CA THR A 345 25.93 34.37 29.75
C THR A 345 25.31 34.27 28.36
N THR A 346 25.62 35.26 27.53
CA THR A 346 25.37 35.29 26.10
C THR A 346 26.37 34.36 25.42
N THR A 347 25.89 33.32 24.75
CA THR A 347 26.71 32.51 23.84
C THR A 347 26.20 32.72 22.42
N GLN A 348 26.99 33.43 21.62
CA GLN A 348 26.90 33.46 20.15
C GLN A 348 27.41 32.13 19.60
N LEU A 349 26.63 31.48 18.75
CA LEU A 349 27.14 30.42 17.86
C LEU A 349 27.02 30.91 16.42
N ARG A 350 28.19 31.14 15.82
CA ARG A 350 28.41 31.16 14.37
C ARG A 350 28.19 29.76 13.82
N TYR A 351 27.53 29.66 12.68
CA TYR A 351 27.70 28.53 11.78
C TYR A 351 28.20 29.07 10.45
N ASP A 352 29.44 28.71 10.13
CA ASP A 352 29.97 28.64 8.78
C ASP A 352 29.86 27.17 8.36
N LEU A 353 29.05 26.89 7.33
CA LEU A 353 29.23 25.91 6.24
C LEU A 353 27.94 25.82 5.40
#